data_AF-H2Y4S0-F1
#
_entry.id   AF-H2Y4S0-F1
#
_cell.length_a   1.000
_cell.length_b   1.000
_cell.length_c   1.000
_cell.angle_alpha   90.00
_cell.angle_beta   90.00
_cell.angle_gamma   90.00
#
_symmetry.space_group_name_H-M   'P 1'
#
loop_
_entity.id
_entity.type
_entity.pdbx_description
1 polymer ?
#
loop_
_entity_poly.entity_id
_entity_poly.type
_entity_poly.pdbx_seq_one_letter_code
_entity_poly.pdbx_strand_id
1 'polypeptide(L)'
;MAFTFAAFCYILALVLTAFLIFFAIWQIIAFDELKTDYKNPIDQCNSLNPLVLPEYAIHIFYNIMFLWSFEWLTVLLNIPLIAYNIYRYSKRPIMSGPGLYDPTTIMNADILSYCMKEGWGKLAFYLLSFFYYLYRMIYVLVTY
;
A
#
# COMPACT_ATOMS: atom_id res chain seq x y z
N MET A 1 32.45 1.15 9.46
CA MET A 1 31.38 1.73 10.29
C MET A 1 30.09 1.03 9.89
N ALA A 2 29.54 0.20 10.77
CA ALA A 2 28.51 -0.81 10.49
C ALA A 2 27.09 -0.26 10.22
N PHE A 3 26.96 1.01 9.85
CA PHE A 3 25.68 1.63 9.51
C PHE A 3 25.76 2.22 8.11
N THR A 4 25.51 1.37 7.12
CA THR A 4 25.43 1.80 5.73
C THR A 4 24.11 2.54 5.48
N PHE A 5 24.11 3.44 4.50
CA PHE A 5 22.87 4.13 4.08
C PHE A 5 21.76 3.13 3.71
N ALA A 6 22.12 1.97 3.15
CA ALA A 6 21.20 0.87 2.85
C ALA A 6 20.52 0.32 4.12
N ALA A 7 21.28 0.09 5.20
CA ALA A 7 20.71 -0.41 6.46
C ALA A 7 19.67 0.58 7.03
N PHE A 8 19.96 1.89 7.01
CA PHE A 8 18.99 2.92 7.39
C PHE A 8 17.73 2.86 6.52
N CYS A 9 17.90 2.73 5.20
CA CYS A 9 16.78 2.64 4.26
C CYS A 9 15.86 1.44 4.57
N TYR A 10 16.44 0.27 4.84
CA TYR A 10 15.68 -0.94 5.18
C TYR A 10 14.97 -0.83 6.54
N ILE A 11 15.60 -0.25 7.56
CA ILE A 11 14.96 -0.02 8.87
C ILE A 11 13.74 0.90 8.70
N LEU A 12 13.91 2.01 7.99
CA LEU A 12 12.82 2.96 7.76
C LEU A 12 11.71 2.35 6.89
N ALA A 13 12.07 1.57 5.86
CA ALA A 13 11.10 0.84 5.04
C ALA A 13 10.32 -0.21 5.83
N LEU A 14 10.93 -0.89 6.81
CA LEU A 14 10.24 -1.82 7.71
C LEU A 14 9.19 -1.12 8.56
N VAL A 15 9.53 0.03 9.13
CA VAL A 15 8.59 0.82 9.93
C VAL A 15 7.42 1.30 9.06
N LEU A 16 7.72 1.88 7.89
CA LEU A 16 6.70 2.36 6.96
C LEU A 16 5.81 1.23 6.41
N THR A 17 6.38 0.05 6.12
CA THR A 17 5.59 -1.11 5.68
C THR A 17 4.69 -1.64 6.77
N ALA A 18 5.11 -1.63 8.04
CA ALA A 18 4.21 -1.98 9.14
C ALA A 18 2.99 -1.06 9.21
N PHE A 19 3.19 0.26 9.03
CA PHE A 19 2.08 1.21 8.91
C PHE A 19 1.18 0.94 7.70
N LEU A 20 1.75 0.59 6.54
CA LEU A 20 0.97 0.22 5.35
C LEU A 20 0.15 -1.06 5.55
N ILE A 21 0.70 -2.06 6.24
CA ILE A 21 -0.04 -3.29 6.58
C ILE A 21 -1.25 -2.95 7.44
N PHE A 22 -1.09 -2.06 8.44
CA PHE A 22 -2.21 -1.61 9.27
C PHE A 22 -3.29 -0.91 8.42
N PHE A 23 -2.90 0.00 7.52
CA PHE A 23 -3.85 0.64 6.61
C PHE A 23 -4.55 -0.34 5.67
N ALA A 24 -3.83 -1.33 5.13
CA ALA A 24 -4.41 -2.36 4.27
C ALA A 24 -5.44 -3.21 5.03
N ILE A 25 -5.16 -3.58 6.28
CA ILE A 25 -6.11 -4.31 7.14
C ILE A 25 -7.34 -3.45 7.42
N TRP A 26 -7.14 -2.19 7.81
CA TRP A 26 -8.25 -1.24 8.04
C TRP A 26 -9.16 -1.13 6.81
N GLN A 27 -8.57 -1.05 5.62
CA GLN A 27 -9.32 -0.97 4.37
C GLN A 27 -10.11 -2.26 4.06
N ILE A 28 -9.55 -3.44 4.33
CA ILE A 28 -10.26 -4.72 4.17
C ILE A 28 -11.46 -4.78 5.12
N ILE A 29 -11.27 -4.44 6.40
CA ILE A 29 -12.37 -4.41 7.38
C ILE A 29 -13.44 -3.41 6.95
N ALA A 30 -13.03 -2.23 6.48
CA ALA A 30 -13.96 -1.21 6.02
C ALA A 30 -14.83 -1.69 4.84
N PHE A 31 -14.29 -2.51 3.93
CA PHE A 31 -15.07 -3.13 2.86
C PHE A 31 -15.94 -4.30 3.34
N ASP A 32 -15.52 -5.04 4.36
CA ASP A 32 -16.33 -6.10 4.96
C ASP A 32 -17.54 -5.53 5.74
N GLU A 33 -17.36 -4.40 6.43
CA GLU A 33 -18.45 -3.63 7.05
C GLU A 33 -19.46 -3.12 6.01
N LEU A 34 -18.99 -2.68 4.84
CA LEU A 34 -19.86 -2.28 3.74
C LEU A 34 -20.63 -3.46 3.15
N LYS A 35 -20.00 -4.64 3.08
CA LYS A 35 -20.63 -5.87 2.59
C LYS A 35 -21.72 -6.39 3.53
N THR A 36 -21.52 -6.20 4.84
CA THR A 36 -22.48 -6.60 5.88
C THR A 36 -23.52 -5.52 6.18
N ASP A 37 -23.52 -4.41 5.40
CA ASP A 37 -24.44 -3.27 5.50
C ASP A 37 -24.48 -2.65 6.91
N TYR A 38 -23.34 -2.69 7.62
CA TYR A 38 -23.24 -2.20 8.99
C TYR A 38 -23.14 -0.66 9.05
N LYS A 39 -22.71 -0.02 7.97
CA LYS A 39 -22.39 1.42 7.91
C LYS A 39 -22.69 2.03 6.55
N ASN A 40 -23.04 3.32 6.54
CA ASN A 40 -23.33 4.05 5.31
C ASN A 40 -22.12 4.11 4.36
N PRO A 41 -22.33 3.94 3.04
CA PRO A 41 -21.27 3.95 2.04
C PRO A 41 -20.60 5.33 1.88
N ILE A 42 -21.36 6.40 2.10
CA ILE A 42 -20.88 7.78 1.99
C ILE A 42 -19.86 8.07 3.09
N ASP A 43 -20.19 7.74 4.33
CA ASP A 43 -19.31 7.96 5.48
C ASP A 43 -18.03 7.13 5.37
N GLN A 44 -18.14 5.89 4.86
CA GLN A 44 -16.98 5.04 4.66
C GLN A 44 -16.08 5.53 3.52
N CYS A 45 -16.66 5.94 2.38
CA CYS A 45 -15.88 6.52 1.27
C CYS A 45 -15.19 7.82 1.68
N ASN A 46 -15.82 8.65 2.50
CA ASN A 46 -15.22 9.89 3.03
C ASN A 46 -14.05 9.62 3.98
N SER A 47 -14.07 8.50 4.71
CA SER A 47 -12.96 8.07 5.57
C SER A 47 -11.83 7.39 4.77
N LEU A 48 -12.18 6.57 3.77
CA LEU A 48 -11.24 5.81 2.95
C LEU A 48 -10.48 6.67 1.93
N ASN A 49 -11.18 7.53 1.19
CA ASN A 49 -10.59 8.33 0.11
C ASN A 49 -9.37 9.18 0.52
N PRO A 50 -9.36 9.89 1.67
CA PRO A 50 -8.19 10.64 2.09
C PRO A 50 -7.02 9.74 2.52
N LEU A 51 -7.25 8.46 2.83
CA LEU A 51 -6.21 7.51 3.27
C LEU A 51 -5.50 6.83 2.09
N VAL A 52 -6.14 6.74 0.92
CA VAL A 52 -5.53 6.14 -0.30
C VAL A 52 -4.31 6.94 -0.78
N LEU A 53 -4.36 8.27 -0.70
CA LEU A 53 -3.25 9.14 -1.14
C LEU A 53 -2.00 8.98 -0.26
N PRO A 54 -2.10 9.04 1.09
CA PRO A 54 -0.99 8.69 1.99
C PRO A 54 -0.40 7.30 1.74
N GLU A 55 -1.23 6.29 1.47
CA GLU A 55 -0.74 4.93 1.17
C GLU A 55 0.22 4.94 -0.02
N TYR A 56 -0.21 5.54 -1.15
CA TYR A 56 0.60 5.61 -2.35
C TYR A 56 1.83 6.50 -2.17
N ALA A 57 1.70 7.61 -1.43
CA ALA A 57 2.80 8.49 -1.13
C ALA A 57 3.89 7.77 -0.32
N ILE A 58 3.52 7.04 0.74
CA ILE A 58 4.46 6.26 1.54
C ILE A 58 5.12 5.17 0.69
N HIS A 59 4.34 4.47 -0.14
CA HIS A 59 4.84 3.41 -1.01
C HIS A 59 5.89 3.90 -2.02
N ILE A 60 5.63 5.05 -2.64
CA ILE A 60 6.57 5.69 -3.58
C ILE A 60 7.79 6.25 -2.84
N PHE A 61 7.59 6.84 -1.66
CA PHE A 61 8.66 7.48 -0.89
C PHE A 61 9.79 6.50 -0.54
N TYR A 62 9.50 5.34 0.05
CA TYR A 62 10.57 4.40 0.39
C TYR A 62 11.20 3.75 -0.86
N ASN A 63 10.46 3.64 -1.96
CA ASN A 63 11.01 3.13 -3.22
C ASN A 63 12.00 4.10 -3.86
N ILE A 64 11.75 5.41 -3.81
CA ILE A 64 12.72 6.44 -4.22
C ILE A 64 13.98 6.36 -3.35
N MET A 65 13.79 6.14 -2.04
CA MET A 65 14.90 5.99 -1.12
C MET A 65 15.75 4.75 -1.45
N PHE A 66 15.13 3.61 -1.81
CA PHE A 66 15.85 2.41 -2.28
C PHE A 66 16.58 2.64 -3.62
N LEU A 67 16.02 3.47 -4.51
CA LEU A 67 16.68 3.84 -5.76
C LEU A 67 17.98 4.61 -5.49
N TRP A 68 17.98 5.54 -4.53
CA TRP A 68 19.20 6.24 -4.10
C TRP A 68 20.19 5.35 -3.36
N SER A 69 19.72 4.27 -2.72
CA SER A 69 20.58 3.28 -2.08
C SER A 69 21.18 2.25 -3.07
N PHE A 70 20.90 2.37 -4.37
CA PHE A 70 21.33 1.43 -5.41
C PHE A 70 20.87 -0.04 -5.19
N GLU A 71 19.78 -0.24 -4.46
CA GLU A 71 19.20 -1.56 -4.19
C GLU A 71 18.25 -1.98 -5.32
N TRP A 72 18.79 -2.18 -6.53
CA TRP A 72 17.99 -2.41 -7.74
C TRP A 72 17.01 -3.60 -7.64
N LEU A 73 17.38 -4.65 -6.92
CA LEU A 73 16.53 -5.85 -6.78
C LEU A 73 15.28 -5.54 -5.94
N THR A 74 15.40 -4.75 -4.87
CA THR A 74 14.23 -4.37 -4.05
C THR A 74 13.27 -3.49 -4.83
N VAL A 75 13.81 -2.52 -5.59
CA VAL A 75 13.01 -1.63 -6.43
C VAL A 75 12.28 -2.45 -7.49
N LEU A 76 12.97 -3.38 -8.17
CA LEU A 76 12.37 -4.25 -9.19
C LEU A 76 11.16 -5.03 -8.65
N LEU A 77 11.25 -5.56 -7.42
CA LEU A 77 10.15 -6.29 -6.79
C LEU A 77 8.93 -5.40 -6.50
N ASN A 78 9.14 -4.10 -6.27
CA ASN A 78 8.06 -3.15 -5.96
C ASN A 78 7.46 -2.47 -7.20
N ILE A 79 8.18 -2.43 -8.34
CA ILE A 79 7.69 -1.82 -9.59
C ILE A 79 6.29 -2.34 -10.00
N PRO A 80 5.98 -3.65 -9.94
CA PRO A 80 4.66 -4.14 -10.31
C PRO A 80 3.52 -3.50 -9.49
N LEU A 81 3.73 -3.34 -8.17
CA LEU A 81 2.73 -2.74 -7.30
C LEU A 81 2.59 -1.23 -7.55
N ILE A 82 3.71 -0.52 -7.76
CA ILE A 82 3.70 0.92 -8.10
C ILE A 82 2.97 1.14 -9.43
N ALA A 83 3.31 0.36 -10.46
CA ALA A 83 2.68 0.45 -11.77
C ALA A 83 1.18 0.17 -11.67
N TYR A 84 0.78 -0.81 -10.86
CA TYR A 84 -0.63 -1.08 -10.59
C TYR A 84 -1.34 0.08 -9.89
N ASN A 85 -0.74 0.68 -8.85
CA ASN A 85 -1.31 1.83 -8.15
C ASN A 85 -1.44 3.06 -9.07
N ILE A 86 -0.46 3.32 -9.95
CA ILE A 86 -0.53 4.40 -10.94
C ILE A 86 -1.64 4.12 -11.95
N TYR A 87 -1.67 2.92 -12.54
CA TYR A 87 -2.72 2.51 -13.50
C TYR A 87 -4.11 2.65 -12.89
N ARG A 88 -4.28 2.22 -11.64
CA ARG A 88 -5.51 2.34 -10.86
C ARG A 88 -5.94 3.79 -10.71
N TYR A 89 -5.01 4.67 -10.33
CA TYR A 89 -5.30 6.08 -10.15
C TYR A 89 -5.60 6.81 -11.47
N SER A 90 -4.95 6.42 -12.57
CA SER A 90 -5.23 6.98 -13.90
C SER A 90 -6.59 6.57 -14.46
N LYS A 91 -7.08 5.37 -14.12
CA LYS A 91 -8.40 4.87 -14.55
C LYS A 91 -9.53 5.17 -13.57
N ARG A 92 -9.33 6.09 -12.63
CA ARG A 92 -10.40 6.52 -11.71
C ARG A 92 -11.55 7.19 -12.47
N PRO A 93 -12.81 6.99 -12.05
CA PRO A 93 -13.92 7.80 -12.56
C PRO A 93 -13.69 9.28 -12.20
N ILE A 94 -14.20 10.18 -13.04
CA ILE A 94 -14.12 11.62 -12.80
C ILE A 94 -15.02 11.94 -11.62
N MET A 95 -14.42 12.28 -10.48
CA MET A 95 -15.12 12.64 -9.25
C MET A 95 -14.77 14.07 -8.85
N SER A 96 -15.71 14.76 -8.23
CA SER A 96 -15.56 16.15 -7.76
C SER A 96 -14.53 16.31 -6.62
N GLY A 97 -14.11 15.21 -5.97
CA GLY A 97 -13.15 15.22 -4.87
C GLY A 97 -11.91 14.35 -5.10
N PRO A 98 -10.86 14.53 -4.27
CA PRO A 98 -9.74 13.60 -4.20
C PRO A 98 -10.19 12.28 -3.59
N GLY A 99 -10.10 11.20 -4.36
CA GLY A 99 -10.57 9.88 -3.93
C GLY A 99 -10.55 8.87 -5.06
N LEU A 100 -10.58 7.59 -4.69
CA LEU A 100 -10.67 6.46 -5.62
C LEU A 100 -12.06 5.81 -5.61
N TYR A 101 -12.79 5.92 -4.49
CA TYR A 101 -14.05 5.21 -4.26
C TYR A 101 -15.23 6.17 -4.34
N ASP A 102 -16.16 5.88 -5.25
CA ASP A 102 -17.46 6.55 -5.36
C ASP A 102 -18.53 5.79 -4.57
N PRO A 103 -19.22 6.45 -3.62
CA PRO A 103 -20.25 5.80 -2.81
C PRO A 103 -21.40 5.20 -3.62
N THR A 104 -21.65 5.70 -4.83
CA THR A 104 -22.73 5.18 -5.70
C THR A 104 -22.32 3.89 -6.42
N THR A 105 -21.05 3.75 -6.78
CA THR A 105 -20.54 2.58 -7.50
C THR A 105 -20.00 1.50 -6.58
N ILE A 106 -19.52 1.85 -5.39
CA ILE A 106 -18.93 0.90 -4.44
C ILE A 106 -19.93 -0.11 -3.86
N MET A 107 -21.21 0.25 -3.85
CA MET A 107 -22.33 -0.60 -3.45
C MET A 107 -22.59 -1.76 -4.44
N ASN A 108 -22.09 -1.67 -5.67
CA ASN A 108 -22.24 -2.76 -6.62
C ASN A 108 -21.39 -3.97 -6.17
N ALA A 109 -22.03 -5.14 -6.01
CA ALA A 109 -21.41 -6.35 -5.50
C ALA A 109 -20.15 -6.76 -6.29
N ASP A 110 -20.16 -6.58 -7.61
CA ASP A 110 -19.00 -6.88 -8.46
C ASP A 110 -17.81 -5.98 -8.14
N ILE A 111 -18.06 -4.68 -8.01
CA ILE A 111 -17.03 -3.66 -7.71
C ILE A 111 -16.50 -3.86 -6.29
N LEU A 112 -17.38 -4.11 -5.32
CA LEU A 112 -17.00 -4.38 -3.94
C LEU A 112 -16.12 -5.63 -3.84
N SER A 113 -16.52 -6.73 -4.50
CA SER A 113 -15.74 -7.97 -4.50
C SER A 113 -14.35 -7.79 -5.15
N TYR A 114 -14.27 -6.95 -6.18
CA TYR A 114 -13.01 -6.60 -6.84
C TYR A 114 -12.10 -5.74 -5.94
N CYS A 115 -12.65 -4.70 -5.29
CA CYS A 115 -11.92 -3.87 -4.32
C CYS A 115 -11.44 -4.68 -3.11
N MET A 116 -12.24 -5.63 -2.64
CA MET A 116 -11.85 -6.53 -1.55
C MET A 116 -10.69 -7.42 -1.97
N LYS A 117 -10.76 -8.05 -3.15
CA LYS A 117 -9.66 -8.87 -3.71
C LYS A 117 -8.37 -8.06 -3.88
N GLU A 118 -8.47 -6.81 -4.33
CA GLU A 118 -7.32 -5.91 -4.42
C GLU A 118 -6.71 -5.64 -3.05
N GLY A 119 -7.53 -5.33 -2.04
CA GLY A 119 -7.06 -5.11 -0.66
C GLY A 119 -6.29 -6.33 -0.12
N TRP A 120 -6.84 -7.53 -0.31
CA TRP A 120 -6.16 -8.78 0.05
C TRP A 120 -4.85 -9.01 -0.73
N GLY A 121 -4.83 -8.68 -2.02
CA GLY A 121 -3.62 -8.75 -2.85
C GLY A 121 -2.52 -7.79 -2.37
N LYS A 122 -2.89 -6.55 -2.04
CA LYS A 122 -1.97 -5.55 -1.47
C LYS A 122 -1.44 -5.98 -0.11
N LEU A 123 -2.31 -6.49 0.76
CA LEU A 123 -1.92 -7.02 2.07
C LEU A 123 -0.89 -8.15 1.92
N ALA A 124 -1.15 -9.12 1.05
CA ALA A 124 -0.21 -10.22 0.79
C ALA A 124 1.14 -9.71 0.29
N PHE A 125 1.13 -8.73 -0.63
CA PHE A 125 2.37 -8.13 -1.13
C PHE A 125 3.15 -7.40 -0.04
N TYR A 126 2.50 -6.57 0.78
CA TYR A 126 3.17 -5.84 1.87
C TYR A 126 3.72 -6.80 2.93
N LEU A 127 3.01 -7.89 3.23
CA LEU A 127 3.46 -8.90 4.18
C LEU A 127 4.68 -9.67 3.67
N LEU A 128 4.69 -10.08 2.40
CA LEU A 128 5.87 -10.72 1.78
C LEU A 128 7.06 -9.74 1.72
N SER A 129 6.80 -8.48 1.36
CA SER A 129 7.82 -7.43 1.32
C SER A 129 8.40 -7.15 2.70
N PHE A 130 7.60 -7.20 3.76
CA PHE A 130 8.05 -7.02 5.13
C PHE A 130 9.10 -8.06 5.54
N PHE A 131 8.83 -9.35 5.31
CA PHE A 131 9.81 -10.40 5.59
C PHE A 131 11.07 -10.28 4.73
N TYR A 132 10.92 -9.87 3.46
CA TYR A 132 12.05 -9.64 2.58
C TYR A 132 12.92 -8.46 3.04
N TYR A 133 12.33 -7.34 3.48
CA TYR A 133 13.07 -6.21 4.03
C TYR A 133 13.78 -6.56 5.33
N LEU A 134 13.16 -7.37 6.19
CA LEU A 134 13.78 -7.90 7.40
C LEU A 134 15.02 -8.74 7.06
N TYR A 135 14.89 -9.68 6.12
CA TYR A 135 16.01 -10.50 5.65
C TYR A 135 17.16 -9.65 5.09
N ARG A 136 16.83 -8.71 4.19
CA ARG A 136 17.83 -7.82 3.58
C ARG A 136 18.52 -6.93 4.60
N MET A 137 17.78 -6.38 5.56
CA MET A 137 18.34 -5.58 6.65
C MET A 137 19.39 -6.37 7.43
N ILE A 138 19.07 -7.60 7.85
CA ILE A 138 20.01 -8.45 8.60
C ILE A 138 21.23 -8.79 7.73
N TYR A 139 21.00 -9.16 6.47
CA TYR A 139 22.09 -9.50 5.55
C TYR A 139 23.08 -8.32 5.37
N VAL A 140 22.56 -7.11 5.18
CA VAL A 140 23.38 -5.90 5.03
C VAL A 140 24.11 -5.56 6.33
N LEU A 141 23.49 -5.72 7.50
CA LEU A 141 24.12 -5.44 8.80
C LEU A 141 25.19 -6.47 9.20
N VAL A 142 25.07 -7.72 8.76
CA VAL A 142 26.03 -8.79 9.10
C VAL A 142 27.19 -8.84 8.12
N THR A 143 26.93 -8.56 6.84
CA THR A 143 27.95 -8.68 5.78
C THR A 143 28.85 -7.43 5.66
N TYR A 144 28.38 -6.26 6.12
CA TYR A 144 29.09 -4.96 6.02
C TYR A 144 29.26 -4.28 7.38
#